data_AF-A0A3Q3JIJ0-F1
#
_entry.id   AF-A0A3Q3JIJ0-F1
#
_cell.length_a   1.000
_cell.length_b   1.000
_cell.length_c   1.000
_cell.angle_alpha   90.00
_cell.angle_beta   90.00
_cell.angle_gamma   90.00
#
_symmetry.space_group_name_H-M   'P 1'
#
loop_
_entity.id
_entity.type
_entity.pdbx_description
1 polymer ?
#
loop_
_entity_poly.entity_id
_entity_poly.type
_entity_poly.pdbx_seq_one_letter_code
_entity_poly.pdbx_strand_id
1 'polypeptide(L)'
;MFLTVLFIKLLLVHYATQSQVKVQACCGHKVSLKCPNVDFDTMDFVSMGWYKLNKENKDGIIRRSKGDKSGQHYNFPRNASLDNKYNLLLSNVTPEDSGTYECFIGANVGGQNRYLQVNLTVQVCVTSQAPLTTLTTMTPDNTTESALACSKQAEDLPVLWTVSGCVAVGLGKIILCLISIWVFQIICSSRQQREW
;
A
#
# COMPACT_ATOMS: atom_id res chain seq x y z
N MET A 1 -33.30 12.54 -1.42
CA MET A 1 -32.26 13.51 -1.82
C MET A 1 -31.10 13.59 -0.83
N PHE A 2 -31.32 13.85 0.47
CA PHE A 2 -30.23 13.88 1.46
C PHE A 2 -29.55 12.52 1.70
N LEU A 3 -30.34 11.43 1.80
CA LEU A 3 -29.82 10.08 2.00
C LEU A 3 -28.98 9.60 0.81
N THR A 4 -29.43 9.88 -0.41
CA THR A 4 -28.71 9.56 -1.66
C THR A 4 -27.38 10.31 -1.77
N VAL A 5 -27.35 11.59 -1.38
CA VAL A 5 -26.10 12.38 -1.35
C VAL A 5 -25.14 11.82 -0.29
N LEU A 6 -25.64 11.39 0.87
CA LEU A 6 -24.82 10.78 1.92
C LEU A 6 -24.19 9.46 1.46
N PHE A 7 -24.96 8.58 0.82
CA PHE A 7 -24.46 7.33 0.25
C PHE A 7 -23.38 7.57 -0.81
N ILE A 8 -23.59 8.53 -1.73
CA ILE A 8 -22.58 8.89 -2.73
C ILE A 8 -21.29 9.39 -2.07
N LYS A 9 -21.40 10.22 -1.02
CA LYS A 9 -20.21 10.67 -0.27
C LYS A 9 -19.50 9.52 0.43
N LEU A 10 -20.22 8.59 1.04
CA LEU A 10 -19.64 7.41 1.69
C LEU A 10 -18.93 6.50 0.68
N LEU A 11 -19.54 6.28 -0.49
CA LEU A 11 -18.93 5.49 -1.57
C LEU A 11 -17.67 6.16 -2.13
N LEU A 12 -17.68 7.49 -2.33
CA LEU A 12 -16.51 8.24 -2.77
C LEU A 12 -15.38 8.22 -1.73
N VAL A 13 -15.71 8.29 -0.44
CA VAL A 13 -14.73 8.15 0.64
C VAL A 13 -14.15 6.74 0.69
N HIS A 14 -14.98 5.71 0.56
CA HIS A 14 -14.52 4.32 0.48
C HIS A 14 -13.62 4.08 -0.73
N TYR A 15 -13.96 4.65 -1.89
CA TYR A 15 -13.14 4.56 -3.09
C TYR A 15 -11.79 5.28 -2.91
N ALA A 16 -11.81 6.50 -2.36
CA ALA A 16 -10.59 7.29 -2.13
C ALA A 16 -9.67 6.70 -1.05
N THR A 17 -10.20 5.86 -0.17
CA THR A 17 -9.42 5.18 0.90
C THR A 17 -8.84 3.84 0.48
N GLN A 18 -9.05 3.39 -0.78
CA GLN A 18 -8.40 2.18 -1.30
C GLN A 18 -6.91 2.47 -1.59
N SER A 19 -6.11 2.55 -0.54
CA SER A 19 -4.66 2.72 -0.66
C SER A 19 -3.99 1.38 -0.97
N GLN A 20 -3.27 1.30 -2.09
CA GLN A 20 -2.36 0.18 -2.34
C GLN A 20 -1.27 0.15 -1.27
N VAL A 21 -0.95 -1.04 -0.75
CA VAL A 21 0.13 -1.20 0.24
C VAL A 21 1.46 -0.86 -0.44
N LYS A 22 2.21 0.08 0.13
CA LYS A 22 3.52 0.51 -0.38
C LYS A 22 4.63 -0.15 0.43
N VAL A 23 5.56 -0.80 -0.25
CA VAL A 23 6.77 -1.40 0.34
C VAL A 23 7.98 -0.69 -0.27
N GLN A 24 8.83 -0.14 0.60
CA GLN A 24 10.10 0.43 0.18
C GLN A 24 11.24 -0.54 0.49
N ALA A 25 12.12 -0.74 -0.48
CA ALA A 25 13.31 -1.55 -0.35
C ALA A 25 14.53 -0.82 -0.91
N CYS A 26 15.69 -1.28 -0.49
CA CYS A 26 16.98 -0.74 -0.90
C CYS A 26 17.55 -1.65 -1.98
N CYS A 27 18.25 -1.07 -2.95
CA CYS A 27 18.97 -1.89 -3.91
C CYS A 27 19.89 -2.90 -3.19
N GLY A 28 20.12 -4.06 -3.78
CA GLY A 28 20.98 -5.10 -3.21
C GLY A 28 20.37 -5.91 -2.07
N HIS A 29 19.27 -5.45 -1.47
CA HIS A 29 18.68 -6.11 -0.30
C HIS A 29 17.69 -7.21 -0.67
N LYS A 30 17.34 -8.02 0.33
CA LYS A 30 16.22 -8.94 0.27
C LYS A 30 14.93 -8.24 0.71
N VAL A 31 13.86 -8.40 -0.06
CA VAL A 31 12.52 -7.89 0.28
C VAL A 31 11.53 -9.05 0.40
N SER A 32 10.55 -8.87 1.28
CA SER A 32 9.41 -9.78 1.47
C SER A 32 8.11 -9.01 1.21
N LEU A 33 7.39 -9.37 0.16
CA LEU A 33 6.07 -8.79 -0.15
C LEU A 33 4.99 -9.67 0.48
N LYS A 34 4.19 -9.06 1.37
CA LYS A 34 3.07 -9.72 2.04
C LYS A 34 1.77 -9.42 1.31
N CYS A 35 0.87 -10.40 1.21
CA CYS A 35 -0.47 -10.15 0.69
C CYS A 35 -1.25 -9.27 1.69
N PRO A 36 -1.82 -8.12 1.27
CA PRO A 36 -2.54 -7.21 2.15
C PRO A 36 -3.76 -7.85 2.82
N ASN A 37 -3.92 -7.67 4.13
CA ASN A 37 -5.12 -8.08 4.88
C ASN A 37 -5.50 -9.56 4.73
N VAL A 38 -4.50 -10.44 4.58
CA VAL A 38 -4.70 -11.89 4.49
C VAL A 38 -3.88 -12.59 5.55
N ASP A 39 -4.55 -13.47 6.27
CA ASP A 39 -3.92 -14.45 7.15
C ASP A 39 -4.11 -15.85 6.57
N PHE A 40 -3.04 -16.42 6.02
CA PHE A 40 -3.06 -17.73 5.40
C PHE A 40 -3.16 -18.89 6.40
N ASP A 41 -2.92 -18.63 7.70
CA ASP A 41 -3.00 -19.65 8.74
C ASP A 41 -4.48 -20.00 9.03
N THR A 42 -5.38 -19.01 8.91
CA THR A 42 -6.82 -19.16 9.15
C THR A 42 -7.65 -19.26 7.87
N MET A 43 -7.14 -18.73 6.75
CA MET A 43 -7.88 -18.70 5.49
C MET A 43 -7.89 -20.06 4.77
N ASP A 44 -9.03 -20.39 4.18
CA ASP A 44 -9.15 -21.54 3.27
C ASP A 44 -9.11 -21.12 1.80
N PHE A 45 -8.32 -21.84 1.01
CA PHE A 45 -8.01 -21.52 -0.38
C PHE A 45 -7.39 -22.72 -1.09
N VAL A 46 -7.49 -22.76 -2.41
CA VAL A 46 -6.93 -23.84 -3.24
C VAL A 46 -5.48 -23.54 -3.59
N SER A 47 -5.19 -22.31 -4.00
CA SER A 47 -3.83 -21.91 -4.40
C SER A 47 -3.61 -20.41 -4.24
N MET A 48 -2.35 -20.01 -4.08
CA MET A 48 -1.92 -18.62 -4.06
C MET A 48 -0.84 -18.43 -5.14
N GLY A 49 -0.87 -17.32 -5.86
CA GLY A 49 0.17 -16.98 -6.82
C GLY A 49 0.55 -15.50 -6.79
N TRP A 50 1.80 -15.23 -7.17
CA TRP A 50 2.32 -13.88 -7.34
C TRP A 50 2.55 -13.56 -8.82
N TYR A 51 2.20 -12.33 -9.18
CA TYR A 51 2.35 -11.78 -10.52
C TYR A 51 2.98 -10.39 -10.43
N LYS A 52 3.82 -10.02 -11.41
CA LYS A 52 4.22 -8.63 -11.62
C LYS A 52 3.29 -8.02 -12.67
N LEU A 53 2.66 -6.89 -12.34
CA LEU A 53 1.76 -6.21 -13.26
C LEU A 53 2.55 -5.28 -14.19
N ASN A 54 2.29 -5.41 -15.48
CA ASN A 54 2.73 -4.47 -16.52
C ASN A 54 1.53 -3.70 -17.07
N LYS A 55 1.76 -2.76 -17.99
CA LYS A 55 0.69 -1.92 -18.56
C LYS A 55 -0.41 -2.71 -19.28
N GLU A 56 -0.04 -3.84 -19.89
CA GLU A 56 -0.93 -4.61 -20.78
C GLU A 56 -1.17 -6.05 -20.29
N ASN A 57 -0.23 -6.62 -19.53
CA ASN A 57 -0.23 -8.03 -19.14
C ASN A 57 0.24 -8.18 -17.69
N LYS A 58 0.10 -9.40 -17.14
CA LYS A 58 0.69 -9.79 -15.87
C LYS A 58 1.64 -10.96 -16.06
N ASP A 59 2.86 -10.81 -15.55
CA ASP A 59 3.88 -11.84 -15.62
C ASP A 59 3.76 -12.74 -14.40
N GLY A 60 3.54 -14.03 -14.62
CA GLY A 60 3.55 -15.02 -13.56
C GLY A 60 4.94 -15.11 -12.92
N ILE A 61 5.00 -15.18 -11.60
CA ILE A 61 6.24 -15.37 -10.84
C ILE A 61 6.28 -16.77 -10.27
N ILE A 62 5.36 -17.05 -9.35
CA ILE A 62 5.27 -18.33 -8.67
C ILE A 62 3.83 -18.58 -8.22
N ARG A 63 3.37 -19.84 -8.28
CA ARG A 63 2.08 -20.28 -7.75
C ARG A 63 2.26 -21.53 -6.91
N ARG A 64 1.58 -21.62 -5.77
CA ARG A 64 1.64 -22.76 -4.85
C ARG A 64 0.24 -23.13 -4.37
N SER A 65 -0.11 -24.41 -4.44
CA SER A 65 -1.35 -24.94 -3.88
C SER A 65 -1.25 -25.04 -2.35
N LYS A 66 -2.39 -25.00 -1.65
CA LYS A 66 -2.41 -25.18 -0.20
C LYS A 66 -1.90 -26.59 0.16
N GLY A 67 -0.95 -26.68 1.09
CA GLY A 67 -0.34 -27.94 1.51
C GLY A 67 0.78 -28.50 0.60
N ASP A 68 0.99 -27.92 -0.59
CA ASP A 68 2.13 -28.30 -1.45
C ASP A 68 3.42 -27.65 -0.93
N LYS A 69 4.52 -28.41 -0.94
CA LYS A 69 5.86 -27.92 -0.58
C LYS A 69 6.55 -27.28 -1.78
N SER A 70 6.28 -27.77 -2.99
CA SER A 70 6.79 -27.19 -4.23
C SER A 70 5.85 -26.11 -4.75
N GLY A 71 6.41 -25.04 -5.32
CA GLY A 71 5.65 -24.07 -6.11
C GLY A 71 5.89 -24.31 -7.59
N GLN A 72 4.88 -24.04 -8.42
CA GLN A 72 5.08 -23.88 -9.85
C GLN A 72 5.75 -22.53 -10.10
N HIS A 73 7.00 -22.54 -10.54
CA HIS A 73 7.71 -21.35 -10.99
C HIS A 73 7.37 -21.06 -12.46
N TYR A 74 7.16 -19.80 -12.78
CA TYR A 74 6.99 -19.32 -14.15
C TYR A 74 8.32 -18.74 -14.67
N ASN A 75 8.35 -18.35 -15.95
CA ASN A 75 9.51 -17.73 -16.57
C ASN A 75 9.66 -16.26 -16.14
N PHE A 76 9.96 -16.04 -14.85
CA PHE A 76 10.25 -14.73 -14.30
C PHE A 76 11.76 -14.52 -14.21
N PRO A 77 12.31 -13.39 -14.71
CA PRO A 77 13.76 -13.20 -14.85
C PRO A 77 14.52 -13.12 -13.52
N ARG A 78 13.84 -12.91 -12.39
CA ARG A 78 14.48 -12.78 -11.07
C ARG A 78 14.31 -14.05 -10.25
N ASN A 79 15.31 -14.33 -9.42
CA ASN A 79 15.19 -15.38 -8.42
C ASN A 79 14.13 -14.99 -7.37
N ALA A 80 13.02 -15.71 -7.40
CA ALA A 80 11.85 -15.49 -6.57
C ALA A 80 11.48 -16.78 -5.84
N SER A 81 11.12 -16.67 -4.56
CA SER A 81 10.68 -17.80 -3.75
C SER A 81 9.53 -17.39 -2.84
N LEU A 82 8.85 -18.38 -2.26
CA LEU A 82 7.81 -18.16 -1.25
C LEU A 82 8.31 -18.64 0.11
N ASP A 83 8.08 -17.83 1.13
CA ASP A 83 8.23 -18.27 2.52
C ASP A 83 7.07 -19.19 2.95
N ASN A 84 7.08 -19.58 4.23
CA ASN A 84 6.05 -20.45 4.80
C ASN A 84 4.66 -19.79 4.87
N LYS A 85 4.60 -18.46 4.82
CA LYS A 85 3.37 -17.66 4.86
C LYS A 85 2.99 -17.12 3.48
N TYR A 86 3.47 -17.75 2.41
CA TYR A 86 3.15 -17.37 1.03
C TYR A 86 3.57 -15.94 0.65
N ASN A 87 4.50 -15.33 1.40
CA ASN A 87 5.06 -14.04 1.04
C ASN A 87 6.10 -14.21 -0.06
N LEU A 88 6.08 -13.30 -1.03
CA LEU A 88 7.06 -13.30 -2.11
C LEU A 88 8.40 -12.76 -1.61
N LEU A 89 9.44 -13.57 -1.72
CA LEU A 89 10.81 -13.21 -1.40
C LEU A 89 11.58 -12.93 -2.70
N LEU A 90 12.08 -11.70 -2.83
CA LEU A 90 13.02 -11.30 -3.88
C LEU A 90 14.35 -10.93 -3.23
N SER A 91 15.45 -11.48 -3.73
CA SER A 91 16.80 -11.22 -3.20
C SER A 91 17.59 -10.35 -4.16
N ASN A 92 18.50 -9.52 -3.63
CA ASN A 92 19.33 -8.63 -4.42
C ASN A 92 18.49 -7.75 -5.35
N VAL A 93 17.50 -7.05 -4.80
CA VAL A 93 16.56 -6.26 -5.61
C VAL A 93 17.23 -5.07 -6.26
N THR A 94 16.76 -4.68 -7.44
CA THR A 94 17.25 -3.50 -8.18
C THR A 94 16.10 -2.53 -8.48
N PRO A 95 16.37 -1.28 -8.87
CA PRO A 95 15.33 -0.30 -9.22
C PRO A 95 14.30 -0.80 -10.24
N GLU A 96 14.69 -1.67 -11.17
CA GLU A 96 13.85 -2.29 -12.19
C GLU A 96 12.84 -3.30 -11.61
N ASP A 97 13.10 -3.80 -10.40
CA ASP A 97 12.15 -4.64 -9.67
C ASP A 97 11.00 -3.82 -9.09
N SER A 98 11.09 -2.48 -9.09
CA SER A 98 9.97 -1.62 -8.70
C SER A 98 8.75 -1.86 -9.59
N GLY A 99 7.57 -1.65 -9.01
CA GLY A 99 6.30 -1.78 -9.70
C GLY A 99 5.22 -2.39 -8.82
N THR A 100 4.07 -2.65 -9.45
CA THR A 100 2.93 -3.25 -8.76
C THR A 100 2.96 -4.77 -8.91
N TYR A 101 2.90 -5.44 -7.76
CA TYR A 101 2.80 -6.89 -7.66
C TYR A 101 1.38 -7.27 -7.24
N GLU A 102 0.83 -8.31 -7.85
CA GLU A 102 -0.48 -8.87 -7.51
C GLU A 102 -0.31 -10.21 -6.81
N CYS A 103 -0.91 -10.32 -5.64
CA CYS A 103 -1.16 -11.57 -4.95
C CYS A 103 -2.57 -12.06 -5.32
N PHE A 104 -2.60 -13.17 -6.05
CA PHE A 104 -3.80 -13.90 -6.41
C PHE A 104 -4.08 -15.01 -5.40
N ILE A 105 -5.32 -15.11 -4.94
CA ILE A 105 -5.78 -16.20 -4.07
C ILE A 105 -6.96 -16.88 -4.76
N GLY A 106 -6.75 -18.12 -5.18
CA GLY A 106 -7.78 -18.99 -5.74
C GLY A 106 -8.61 -19.60 -4.62
N ALA A 107 -9.90 -19.25 -4.58
CA ALA A 107 -10.82 -19.77 -3.59
C ALA A 107 -11.22 -21.22 -3.89
N ASN A 108 -11.80 -21.87 -2.88
CA ASN A 108 -12.49 -23.15 -3.07
C ASN A 108 -13.70 -22.99 -4.00
N VAL A 109 -14.23 -24.11 -4.48
CA VAL A 109 -15.46 -24.14 -5.29
C VAL A 109 -16.58 -23.40 -4.57
N GLY A 110 -17.24 -22.48 -5.26
CA GLY A 110 -18.27 -21.61 -4.71
C GLY A 110 -17.76 -20.36 -3.97
N GLY A 111 -16.45 -20.22 -3.77
CA GLY A 111 -15.81 -19.04 -3.21
C GLY A 111 -15.41 -18.00 -4.26
N GLN A 112 -15.01 -16.82 -3.80
CA GLN A 112 -14.56 -15.72 -4.65
C GLN A 112 -13.03 -15.59 -4.64
N ASN A 113 -12.43 -15.57 -5.82
CA ASN A 113 -11.01 -15.28 -5.99
C ASN A 113 -10.67 -13.86 -5.53
N ARG A 114 -9.48 -13.69 -4.95
CA ARG A 114 -8.98 -12.38 -4.52
C ARG A 114 -7.76 -11.97 -5.34
N TYR A 115 -7.66 -10.67 -5.60
CA TYR A 115 -6.59 -10.03 -6.36
C TYR A 115 -6.15 -8.80 -5.58
N LEU A 116 -5.03 -8.93 -4.86
CA LEU A 116 -4.57 -7.92 -3.91
C LEU A 116 -3.23 -7.36 -4.39
N GLN A 117 -3.09 -6.05 -4.38
CA GLN A 117 -1.93 -5.39 -4.98
C GLN A 117 -1.01 -4.77 -3.93
N VAL A 118 0.29 -4.88 -4.17
CA VAL A 118 1.37 -4.30 -3.39
C VAL A 118 2.28 -3.52 -4.34
N ASN A 119 2.59 -2.27 -4.01
CA ASN A 119 3.53 -1.46 -4.78
C ASN A 119 4.92 -1.51 -4.14
N LEU A 120 5.88 -2.09 -4.84
CA LEU A 120 7.28 -2.12 -4.45
C LEU A 120 8.02 -0.93 -5.06
N THR A 121 8.72 -0.17 -4.23
CA THR A 121 9.65 0.88 -4.67
C THR A 121 11.04 0.53 -4.17
N VAL A 122 11.96 0.27 -5.11
CA VAL A 122 13.35 -0.01 -4.81
C VAL A 122 14.16 1.27 -5.04
N GLN A 123 14.86 1.72 -4.01
CA GLN A 123 15.75 2.88 -4.12
C GLN A 123 16.97 2.57 -4.98
N VAL A 124 17.52 3.61 -5.61
CA VAL A 124 18.74 3.53 -6.41
C VAL A 124 19.93 3.00 -5.60
N CYS A 125 20.79 2.23 -6.27
CA CYS A 125 22.02 1.72 -5.68
C CYS A 125 23.00 2.88 -5.51
N VAL A 126 23.26 3.29 -4.27
CA VAL A 126 24.31 4.30 -4.00
C VAL A 126 25.64 3.57 -3.92
N THR A 127 26.46 3.71 -4.96
CA THR A 127 27.89 3.42 -4.84
C THR A 127 28.47 4.52 -3.98
N SER A 128 28.71 4.25 -2.69
CA SER A 128 29.49 5.16 -1.86
C SER A 128 30.92 5.22 -2.42
N GLN A 129 31.16 6.10 -3.39
CA GLN A 129 32.51 6.54 -3.71
C GLN A 129 32.94 7.46 -2.58
N ALA A 130 33.49 6.87 -1.53
CA ALA A 130 34.36 7.63 -0.62
C ALA A 130 35.46 8.28 -1.48
N PRO A 131 35.68 9.60 -1.42
CA PRO A 131 36.81 10.20 -2.10
C PRO A 131 38.09 9.65 -1.45
N LEU A 132 38.84 8.88 -2.24
CA LEU A 132 40.17 8.38 -1.90
C LEU A 132 41.09 9.57 -1.62
N THR A 133 41.26 9.92 -0.35
CA THR A 133 42.41 10.70 0.11
C THR A 133 43.39 9.71 0.74
N THR A 134 44.43 9.41 -0.03
CA THR A 134 45.76 8.88 0.35
C THR A 134 46.18 9.41 1.74
N LEU A 135 46.66 8.64 2.74
CA LEU A 135 47.84 7.75 2.76
C LEU A 135 47.88 6.92 4.09
N THR A 136 48.29 5.65 3.98
CA THR A 136 49.02 4.77 4.96
C THR A 136 48.35 4.49 6.33
N THR A 137 48.05 3.26 6.76
CA THR A 137 49.02 2.18 7.13
C THR A 137 48.27 0.85 7.38
N MET A 138 48.96 -0.26 7.14
CA MET A 138 48.52 -1.67 7.00
C MET A 138 47.90 -2.32 8.25
N THR A 139 46.83 -3.14 8.11
CA THR A 139 46.79 -4.62 8.31
C THR A 139 45.37 -5.23 8.08
N PRO A 140 45.26 -6.54 7.75
CA PRO A 140 44.07 -7.20 7.20
C PRO A 140 43.21 -7.96 8.23
N ASP A 141 42.07 -8.50 7.76
CA ASP A 141 41.05 -9.34 8.45
C ASP A 141 40.06 -8.56 9.33
N ASN A 142 38.72 -8.67 9.21
CA ASN A 142 37.84 -9.69 8.64
C ASN A 142 36.44 -9.08 8.35
N THR A 143 35.71 -9.72 7.42
CA THR A 143 34.25 -9.61 7.18
C THR A 143 33.65 -8.21 6.95
N THR A 144 33.81 -7.71 5.72
CA THR A 144 33.10 -6.55 5.19
C THR A 144 31.65 -6.92 4.82
N GLU A 145 30.74 -6.94 5.78
CA GLU A 145 29.33 -6.73 5.48
C GLU A 145 29.15 -5.26 5.08
N SER A 146 29.16 -5.03 3.77
CA SER A 146 28.88 -3.74 3.15
C SER A 146 27.45 -3.34 3.51
N ALA A 147 27.30 -2.62 4.62
CA ALA A 147 26.06 -1.98 5.01
C ALA A 147 25.77 -0.87 4.01
N LEU A 148 25.07 -1.22 2.94
CA LEU A 148 24.51 -0.29 1.98
C LEU A 148 23.43 0.53 2.70
N ALA A 149 23.85 1.63 3.33
CA ALA A 149 23.00 2.55 4.07
C ALA A 149 21.98 3.17 3.11
N CYS A 150 20.72 2.86 3.35
CA CYS A 150 19.60 3.28 2.53
C CYS A 150 18.74 4.22 3.36
N SER A 151 18.70 5.48 2.94
CA SER A 151 17.95 6.51 3.65
C SER A 151 16.47 6.34 3.34
N LYS A 152 15.67 5.90 4.32
CA LYS A 152 14.22 5.84 4.18
C LYS A 152 13.66 7.26 4.08
N GLN A 153 13.45 7.73 2.87
CA GLN A 153 12.62 8.91 2.63
C GLN A 153 11.16 8.43 2.61
N ALA A 154 10.59 8.31 3.80
CA ALA A 154 9.15 8.32 3.96
C ALA A 154 8.71 9.76 3.64
N GLU A 155 8.15 9.97 2.46
CA GLU A 155 7.30 11.14 2.25
C GLU A 155 6.02 10.92 3.05
N ASP A 156 6.08 11.29 4.33
CA ASP A 156 4.89 11.55 5.10
C ASP A 156 4.21 12.76 4.45
N LEU A 157 3.15 12.49 3.69
CA LEU A 157 2.25 13.53 3.21
C LEU A 157 1.91 14.42 4.42
N PRO A 158 2.12 15.75 4.38
CA PRO A 158 2.20 16.51 5.61
C PRO A 158 0.86 16.40 6.34
N VAL A 159 0.89 15.77 7.52
CA VAL A 159 -0.27 15.57 8.41
C VAL A 159 -1.05 16.88 8.60
N LEU A 160 -0.35 18.01 8.49
CA LEU A 160 -0.89 19.37 8.51
C LEU A 160 -1.99 19.64 7.47
N TRP A 161 -1.88 19.14 6.24
CA TRP A 161 -2.89 19.35 5.19
C TRP A 161 -4.15 18.50 5.41
N THR A 162 -3.98 17.27 5.87
CA THR A 162 -5.11 16.39 6.23
C THR A 162 -5.88 16.96 7.42
N VAL A 163 -5.18 17.45 8.44
CA VAL A 163 -5.80 18.10 9.61
C VAL A 163 -6.52 19.39 9.20
N SER A 164 -5.89 20.23 8.37
CA SER A 164 -6.49 21.48 7.88
C SER A 164 -7.78 21.23 7.09
N GLY A 165 -7.79 20.23 6.20
CA GLY A 165 -8.97 19.83 5.45
C GLY A 165 -10.11 19.34 6.36
N CYS A 166 -9.80 18.53 7.38
CA CYS A 166 -10.78 18.04 8.34
C CYS A 166 -11.42 19.17 9.16
N VAL A 167 -10.63 20.15 9.61
CA VAL A 167 -11.12 21.31 10.37
C VAL A 167 -12.04 22.17 9.50
N ALA A 168 -11.67 22.45 8.26
CA ALA A 168 -12.49 23.25 7.34
C ALA A 168 -13.87 22.61 7.09
N VAL A 169 -13.91 21.28 6.90
CA VAL A 169 -15.17 20.54 6.72
C VAL A 169 -16.02 20.56 8.00
N GLY A 170 -15.37 20.43 9.16
CA GLY A 170 -16.04 20.54 10.46
C GLY A 170 -16.71 21.90 10.66
N LEU A 171 -15.96 22.98 10.43
CA LEU A 171 -16.47 24.36 10.58
C LEU A 171 -17.60 24.65 9.59
N GLY A 172 -17.49 24.19 8.35
CA GLY A 172 -18.54 24.36 7.34
C GLY A 172 -19.88 23.74 7.77
N LYS A 173 -19.85 22.57 8.43
CA LYS A 173 -21.07 21.93 8.97
C LYS A 173 -21.69 22.71 10.11
N ILE A 174 -20.86 23.22 11.03
CA ILE A 174 -21.34 24.03 12.18
C ILE A 174 -22.03 25.31 11.67
N ILE A 175 -21.40 26.00 10.71
CA ILE A 175 -21.96 27.22 10.13
C ILE A 175 -23.31 26.94 9.45
N LEU A 176 -23.41 25.84 8.68
CA LEU A 176 -24.67 25.46 8.04
C LEU A 176 -25.78 25.18 9.05
N CYS A 177 -25.46 24.52 10.17
CA CYS A 177 -26.40 24.26 11.26
C CYS A 177 -26.88 25.56 11.95
N LEU A 178 -25.98 26.53 12.16
CA LEU A 178 -26.37 27.81 12.74
C LEU A 178 -27.29 28.61 11.81
N ILE A 179 -26.98 28.64 10.51
CA ILE A 179 -27.81 29.32 9.51
C ILE A 179 -29.20 28.67 9.43
N SER A 180 -29.29 27.34 9.44
CA SER A 180 -30.60 26.67 9.40
C SER A 180 -31.43 26.99 10.63
N ILE A 181 -30.85 26.93 11.84
CA ILE A 181 -31.54 27.29 13.08
C ILE A 181 -32.01 28.75 13.04
N TRP A 182 -31.16 29.68 12.58
CA TRP A 182 -31.50 31.10 12.51
C TRP A 182 -32.65 31.38 11.53
N VAL A 183 -32.64 30.72 10.36
CA VAL A 183 -33.74 30.78 9.38
C VAL A 183 -35.04 30.21 9.97
N PHE A 184 -34.97 29.08 10.68
CA PHE A 184 -36.14 28.52 11.38
C PHE A 184 -36.69 29.48 12.45
N GLN A 185 -35.82 30.12 13.24
CA GLN A 185 -36.24 31.10 14.25
C GLN A 185 -36.94 32.31 13.62
N ILE A 186 -36.43 32.82 12.49
CA ILE A 186 -37.06 33.93 11.75
C ILE A 186 -38.41 33.53 11.16
N ILE A 187 -38.53 32.32 10.60
CA ILE A 187 -39.79 31.82 10.07
C ILE A 187 -40.81 31.62 11.20
N CYS A 188 -40.38 31.09 12.34
CA CYS A 188 -41.24 30.91 13.51
C CYS A 188 -41.67 32.25 14.13
N SER A 189 -40.77 33.22 14.28
CA SER A 189 -41.10 34.54 14.84
C SER A 189 -42.03 35.33 13.91
N SER A 190 -41.80 35.28 12.59
CA SER A 190 -42.68 35.91 11.60
C SER A 190 -44.03 35.19 11.41
N ARG A 191 -44.15 33.92 11.82
CA ARG A 191 -45.45 33.22 11.93
C ARG A 191 -46.18 33.63 13.20
N GLN A 192 -45.49 33.70 14.33
CA GLN A 192 -46.08 34.11 15.60
C GLN A 192 -46.58 35.57 15.57
N GLN A 193 -45.90 36.48 14.87
CA GLN A 193 -46.38 37.86 14.65
C GLN A 193 -47.58 37.98 13.70
N ARG A 194 -47.93 36.94 12.94
CA ARG A 194 -49.08 36.95 12.02
C ARG A 194 -50.37 36.40 12.65
N GLU A 195 -50.31 35.89 13.89
CA GLU A 195 -51.46 35.38 14.63
C GLU A 195 -51.93 36.32 15.78
N TRP A 196 -51.51 37.59 15.75
CA TRP A 196 -52.01 38.65 16.63
C TRP A 196 -52.64 39.79 15.82
#